data_AF-A0A2H9TAS6-F1
#
_entry.id   AF-A0A2H9TAS6-F1
#
_cell.length_a   1.000
_cell.length_b   1.000
_cell.length_c   1.000
_cell.angle_alpha   90.00
_cell.angle_beta   90.00
_cell.angle_gamma   90.00
#
_symmetry.space_group_name_H-M   'P 1'
#
loop_
_entity.id
_entity.type
_entity.pdbx_description
1 polymer ?
#
loop_
_entity_poly.entity_id
_entity_poly.type
_entity_poly.pdbx_seq_one_letter_code
_entity_poly.pdbx_strand_id
1 'polypeptide(L)'
;MSRTRALFFPIMVLLAACCLGTLKLWAGEYVSQKVVPVAYSFLFEKAQRAADACQAERFFVSIRKPSQRMKIKSCKCGWVIQDLSRADYGWQLLKLRCPDEKNWSLLVGGHVSMYLPVLVSKNRILRGQAVSEEDVDWRFEDVSLLKGGYYTSLHDVARRNALKKIKAGQVLEPRFF
;
A
#
# COMPACT_ATOMS: atom_id res chain seq x y z
N MET A 1 19.82 63.41 67.03
CA MET A 1 18.42 63.77 67.34
C MET A 1 17.72 63.97 66.00
N SER A 2 17.16 62.93 65.37
CA SER A 2 15.86 62.29 65.60
C SER A 2 14.69 63.08 65.00
N ARG A 3 13.89 62.36 64.18
CA ARG A 3 12.65 62.69 63.44
C ARG A 3 12.93 63.19 62.01
N THR A 4 12.37 62.61 60.94
CA THR A 4 10.97 62.19 60.79
C THR A 4 10.85 61.07 59.74
N ARG A 5 9.90 60.14 59.97
CA ARG A 5 9.59 58.98 59.12
C ARG A 5 8.55 59.32 58.03
N ALA A 6 8.72 58.62 56.90
CA ALA A 6 7.71 57.98 56.05
C ALA A 6 6.79 58.84 55.16
N LEU A 7 6.71 58.53 53.87
CA LEU A 7 5.69 57.67 53.23
C LEU A 7 5.76 57.77 51.69
N PHE A 8 5.08 56.82 51.03
CA PHE A 8 4.66 56.74 49.60
C PHE A 8 5.65 56.07 48.60
N PHE A 9 5.47 54.78 48.25
CA PHE A 9 4.62 54.17 47.18
C PHE A 9 5.22 54.34 45.75
N PRO A 10 4.93 53.45 44.76
CA PRO A 10 5.84 52.40 44.27
C PRO A 10 6.03 52.44 42.71
N ILE A 11 6.57 51.35 42.13
CA ILE A 11 6.44 50.93 40.71
C ILE A 11 7.43 51.54 39.70
N MET A 12 8.38 50.73 39.21
CA MET A 12 8.80 50.64 37.78
C MET A 12 9.80 49.46 37.63
N VAL A 13 9.38 48.24 37.28
CA VAL A 13 9.26 47.67 35.92
C VAL A 13 10.57 47.72 35.11
N LEU A 14 11.20 46.56 34.89
CA LEU A 14 11.64 46.11 33.56
C LEU A 14 12.07 44.63 33.60
N LEU A 15 11.07 43.75 33.46
CA LEU A 15 11.25 42.38 32.96
C LEU A 15 11.69 42.46 31.49
N ALA A 16 12.96 42.17 31.22
CA ALA A 16 13.46 41.88 29.88
C ALA A 16 13.25 40.39 29.56
N ALA A 17 11.99 39.98 29.42
CA ALA A 17 11.61 38.65 28.93
C ALA A 17 10.43 38.81 27.97
N CYS A 18 10.45 38.04 26.89
CA CYS A 18 9.47 37.96 25.78
C CYS A 18 9.72 38.87 24.57
N CYS A 19 10.73 38.54 23.77
CA CYS A 19 10.66 38.75 22.31
C CYS A 19 11.40 37.63 21.52
N LEU A 20 11.43 36.39 22.04
CA LEU A 20 11.62 35.23 21.17
C LEU A 20 10.28 34.95 20.48
N GLY A 21 9.99 35.74 19.46
CA GLY A 21 8.85 35.51 18.58
C GLY A 21 8.97 34.11 17.99
N THR A 22 8.05 33.23 18.36
CA THR A 22 7.88 31.97 17.64
C THR A 22 7.45 32.31 16.22
N LEU A 23 8.38 32.23 15.26
CA LEU A 23 8.05 32.15 13.86
C LEU A 23 7.13 30.93 13.68
N LYS A 24 5.82 31.17 13.59
CA LYS A 24 4.89 30.17 13.06
C LYS A 24 5.19 30.02 11.57
N LEU A 25 6.14 29.14 11.23
CA LEU A 25 6.24 28.56 9.90
C LEU A 25 4.93 27.83 9.62
N TRP A 26 4.00 28.48 8.92
CA TRP A 26 2.87 27.80 8.28
C TRP A 26 3.43 26.99 7.10
N ALA A 27 3.93 25.79 7.39
CA ALA A 27 4.22 24.81 6.36
C ALA A 27 2.88 24.36 5.77
N GLY A 28 2.56 24.79 4.54
CA GLY A 28 1.42 24.25 3.82
C GLY A 28 1.63 22.75 3.58
N GLU A 29 0.78 21.91 4.15
CA GLU A 29 0.91 20.46 4.06
C GLU A 29 0.59 19.97 2.63
N TYR A 30 1.40 19.03 2.13
CA TYR A 30 1.26 18.51 0.78
C TYR A 30 0.27 17.34 0.73
N VAL A 31 -0.50 17.27 -0.36
CA VAL A 31 -1.49 16.22 -0.62
C VAL A 31 -0.91 14.82 -0.49
N SER A 32 0.28 14.61 -1.04
CA SER A 32 0.95 13.30 -0.98
C SER A 32 1.20 12.82 0.45
N GLN A 33 1.38 13.73 1.42
CA GLN A 33 1.66 13.36 2.81
C GLN A 33 0.40 12.88 3.53
N LYS A 34 -0.78 13.44 3.22
CA LYS A 34 -2.04 13.05 3.89
C LYS A 34 -2.79 11.93 3.18
N VAL A 35 -2.69 11.87 1.86
CA VAL A 35 -3.43 10.91 1.03
C VAL A 35 -2.83 9.52 1.08
N VAL A 36 -1.49 9.40 1.09
CA VAL A 36 -0.81 8.10 1.05
C VAL A 36 -1.15 7.22 2.26
N PRO A 37 -1.11 7.69 3.52
CA PRO A 37 -1.48 6.86 4.67
C PRO A 37 -2.93 6.38 4.64
N VAL A 38 -3.84 7.23 4.16
CA VAL A 38 -5.28 6.90 4.04
C VAL A 38 -5.50 5.82 2.99
N ALA A 39 -4.90 5.98 1.81
CA ALA A 39 -4.96 4.98 0.75
C ALA A 39 -4.28 3.66 1.16
N TYR A 40 -3.14 3.75 1.85
CA TYR A 40 -2.42 2.59 2.37
C TYR A 40 -3.28 1.79 3.35
N SER A 41 -3.87 2.45 4.35
CA SER A 41 -4.68 1.77 5.38
C SER A 41 -5.87 1.03 4.75
N PHE A 42 -6.56 1.68 3.80
CA PHE A 42 -7.66 1.06 3.06
C PHE A 42 -7.20 -0.17 2.26
N LEU A 43 -6.10 -0.05 1.50
CA LEU A 43 -5.58 -1.18 0.72
C LEU A 43 -5.00 -2.28 1.60
N PHE A 44 -4.47 -1.94 2.78
CA PHE A 44 -3.96 -2.91 3.75
C PHE A 44 -5.09 -3.79 4.29
N GLU A 45 -6.21 -3.20 4.71
CA GLU A 45 -7.39 -3.96 5.16
C GLU A 45 -7.99 -4.83 4.04
N LYS A 46 -8.03 -4.31 2.81
CA LYS A 46 -8.43 -5.10 1.63
C LYS A 46 -7.47 -6.26 1.39
N ALA A 47 -6.17 -5.99 1.40
CA ALA A 47 -5.13 -6.98 1.18
C ALA A 47 -5.14 -8.07 2.26
N GLN A 48 -5.35 -7.72 3.53
CA GLN A 48 -5.41 -8.70 4.60
C GLN A 48 -6.59 -9.66 4.42
N ARG A 49 -7.79 -9.15 4.14
CA ARG A 49 -8.96 -10.00 3.84
C ARG A 49 -8.72 -10.91 2.63
N ALA A 50 -8.08 -10.38 1.59
CA ALA A 50 -7.73 -11.14 0.41
C ALA A 50 -6.68 -12.22 0.71
N ALA A 51 -5.67 -11.91 1.52
CA ALA A 51 -4.64 -12.83 1.97
C ALA A 51 -5.25 -13.99 2.78
N ASP A 52 -6.15 -13.68 3.71
CA ASP A 52 -6.89 -14.69 4.49
C ASP A 52 -7.73 -15.60 3.58
N ALA A 53 -8.45 -15.01 2.61
CA ALA A 53 -9.32 -15.75 1.70
C ALA A 53 -8.55 -16.69 0.74
N CYS A 54 -7.34 -16.31 0.32
CA CYS A 54 -6.50 -17.13 -0.56
C CYS A 54 -5.36 -17.86 0.18
N GLN A 55 -5.33 -17.78 1.51
CA GLN A 55 -4.29 -18.39 2.36
C GLN A 55 -2.87 -17.95 1.95
N ALA A 56 -2.70 -16.68 1.57
CA ALA A 56 -1.39 -16.13 1.26
C ALA A 56 -0.56 -15.99 2.55
N GLU A 57 0.66 -16.53 2.54
CA GLU A 57 1.57 -16.45 3.69
C GLU A 57 2.06 -15.02 3.91
N ARG A 58 2.29 -14.29 2.81
CA ARG A 58 2.82 -12.93 2.83
C ARG A 58 2.12 -12.07 1.78
N PHE A 59 1.89 -10.82 2.12
CA PHE A 59 1.40 -9.81 1.18
C PHE A 59 2.12 -8.49 1.40
N PHE A 60 2.16 -7.66 0.34
CA PHE A 60 2.75 -6.33 0.40
C PHE A 60 1.83 -5.33 -0.26
N VAL A 61 1.71 -4.15 0.36
CA VAL A 61 0.94 -3.02 -0.19
C VAL A 61 1.89 -1.89 -0.52
N SER A 62 1.80 -1.38 -1.74
CA SER A 62 2.52 -0.19 -2.18
C SER A 62 1.55 0.85 -2.72
N ILE A 63 1.81 2.13 -2.44
CA ILE A 63 1.03 3.25 -2.98
C ILE A 63 1.90 4.03 -3.93
N ARG A 64 1.43 4.25 -5.15
CA ARG A 64 2.07 5.16 -6.09
C ARG A 64 1.90 6.58 -5.57
N LYS A 65 3.02 7.25 -5.30
CA LYS A 65 3.04 8.64 -4.82
C LYS A 65 2.21 9.53 -5.76
N PRO A 66 1.12 10.15 -5.27
CA PRO A 66 0.34 11.09 -6.07
C PRO A 66 1.18 12.32 -6.46
N SER A 67 0.90 12.92 -7.61
CA SER A 67 1.62 14.12 -8.06
C SER A 67 1.50 15.25 -7.02
N GLN A 68 2.62 15.83 -6.59
CA GLN A 68 2.70 16.83 -5.52
C GLN A 68 2.13 18.22 -5.88
N ARG A 69 1.64 18.40 -7.11
CA ARG A 69 1.38 19.72 -7.69
C ARG A 69 0.18 20.46 -7.07
N MET A 70 -0.66 19.76 -6.33
CA MET A 70 -1.87 20.32 -5.74
C MET A 70 -1.66 20.50 -4.24
N LYS A 71 -2.07 21.65 -3.71
CA LYS A 71 -2.20 21.91 -2.27
C LYS A 71 -3.69 21.81 -1.94
N ILE A 72 -4.04 21.01 -0.96
CA ILE A 72 -5.42 20.85 -0.47
C ILE A 72 -5.40 21.30 0.98
N LYS A 73 -6.50 21.88 1.45
CA LYS A 73 -6.69 22.13 2.88
C LYS A 73 -6.83 20.80 3.63
N SER A 74 -6.59 20.85 4.94
CA SER A 74 -6.85 19.69 5.80
C SER A 74 -8.32 19.27 5.72
N CYS A 75 -8.56 17.99 5.42
CA CYS A 75 -9.91 17.44 5.42
C CYS A 75 -10.39 17.23 6.86
N LYS A 76 -11.42 17.96 7.30
CA LYS A 76 -11.97 17.93 8.65
C LYS A 76 -13.02 16.83 8.80
N CYS A 77 -13.86 16.63 7.79
CA CYS A 77 -14.93 15.63 7.81
C CYS A 77 -14.47 14.19 7.49
N GLY A 78 -13.15 13.97 7.36
CA GLY A 78 -12.59 12.70 6.96
C GLY A 78 -12.63 12.45 5.45
N TRP A 79 -11.89 11.45 5.00
CA TRP A 79 -11.78 11.10 3.59
C TRP A 79 -12.90 10.15 3.17
N VAL A 80 -13.51 10.43 2.02
CA VAL A 80 -14.39 9.48 1.34
C VAL A 80 -13.58 8.74 0.30
N ILE A 81 -13.51 7.41 0.44
CA ILE A 81 -12.76 6.52 -0.45
C ILE A 81 -13.76 5.72 -1.28
N GLN A 82 -13.59 5.74 -2.60
CA GLN A 82 -14.27 4.85 -3.52
C GLN A 82 -13.23 3.92 -4.14
N ASP A 83 -13.40 2.61 -3.96
CA ASP A 83 -12.59 1.59 -4.64
C ASP A 83 -13.10 1.41 -6.08
N LEU A 84 -12.23 1.59 -7.06
CA LEU A 84 -12.53 1.40 -8.48
C LEU A 84 -12.00 0.06 -9.01
N SER A 85 -11.29 -0.71 -8.19
CA SER A 85 -10.73 -2.00 -8.56
C SER A 85 -11.70 -3.14 -8.27
N ARG A 86 -11.87 -4.02 -9.26
CA ARG A 86 -12.69 -5.24 -9.11
C ARG A 86 -11.93 -6.40 -8.48
N ALA A 87 -10.62 -6.48 -8.71
CA ALA A 87 -9.78 -7.54 -8.17
C ALA A 87 -9.36 -7.23 -6.73
N ASP A 88 -9.25 -8.27 -5.92
CA ASP A 88 -8.88 -8.16 -4.51
C ASP A 88 -7.39 -7.83 -4.31
N TYR A 89 -6.55 -8.22 -5.26
CA TYR A 89 -5.11 -7.94 -5.30
C TYR A 89 -4.62 -7.54 -6.70
N GLY A 90 -3.32 -7.23 -6.83
CA GLY A 90 -2.70 -6.67 -8.03
C GLY A 90 -2.85 -5.15 -8.09
N TRP A 91 -2.97 -4.60 -9.29
CA TRP A 91 -3.10 -3.15 -9.47
C TRP A 91 -4.44 -2.62 -8.90
N GLN A 92 -4.33 -1.64 -8.02
CA GLN A 92 -5.45 -1.03 -7.32
C GLN A 92 -5.62 0.44 -7.70
N LEU A 93 -6.86 0.88 -7.89
CA LEU A 93 -7.19 2.28 -8.18
C LEU A 93 -8.28 2.77 -7.21
N LEU A 94 -7.94 3.76 -6.39
CA LEU A 94 -8.87 4.39 -5.47
C LEU A 94 -9.17 5.82 -5.92
N LYS A 95 -10.42 6.26 -5.75
CA LYS A 95 -10.82 7.66 -5.87
C LYS A 95 -11.06 8.22 -4.47
N LEU A 96 -10.26 9.20 -4.09
CA LEU A 96 -10.35 9.86 -2.79
C LEU A 96 -10.99 11.24 -2.98
N ARG A 97 -11.92 11.57 -2.08
CA ARG A 97 -12.62 12.86 -2.03
C ARG A 97 -12.61 13.41 -0.60
N CYS A 98 -12.42 14.71 -0.47
CA CYS A 98 -12.69 15.41 0.78
C CYS A 98 -14.05 16.13 0.67
N PRO A 99 -15.02 15.87 1.56
CA PRO A 99 -16.31 16.56 1.54
C PRO A 99 -16.22 18.08 1.73
N ASP A 100 -15.21 18.56 2.45
CA ASP A 100 -15.02 19.98 2.76
C ASP A 100 -14.58 20.82 1.55
N GLU A 101 -14.08 20.19 0.49
CA GLU A 101 -13.69 20.85 -0.74
C GLU A 101 -14.65 20.48 -1.88
N LYS A 102 -15.34 21.49 -2.41
CA LYS A 102 -16.23 21.30 -3.56
C LYS A 102 -15.42 20.95 -4.81
N ASN A 103 -15.92 19.98 -5.57
CA ASN A 103 -15.41 19.57 -6.89
C ASN A 103 -13.97 19.04 -6.92
N TRP A 104 -13.40 18.67 -5.78
CA TRP A 104 -12.07 18.09 -5.72
C TRP A 104 -12.13 16.56 -5.55
N SER A 105 -11.37 15.81 -6.36
CA SER A 105 -11.11 14.38 -6.14
C SER A 105 -9.75 13.98 -6.72
N LEU A 106 -9.17 12.90 -6.18
CA LEU A 106 -7.86 12.40 -6.60
C LEU A 106 -7.90 10.90 -6.81
N LEU A 107 -7.32 10.48 -7.93
CA LEU A 107 -7.05 9.07 -8.19
C LEU A 107 -5.71 8.69 -7.59
N VAL A 108 -5.71 7.65 -6.77
CA VAL A 108 -4.53 7.10 -6.10
C VAL A 108 -4.37 5.65 -6.55
N GLY A 109 -3.28 5.38 -7.24
CA GLY A 109 -2.91 4.03 -7.64
C GLY A 109 -2.08 3.34 -6.56
N GLY A 110 -2.25 2.02 -6.43
CA GLY A 110 -1.43 1.18 -5.57
C GLY A 110 -1.28 -0.22 -6.16
N HIS A 111 -0.46 -1.04 -5.52
CA HIS A 111 -0.31 -2.45 -5.86
C HIS A 111 -0.36 -3.30 -4.61
N VAL A 112 -1.14 -4.38 -4.68
CA VAL A 112 -1.24 -5.40 -3.64
C VAL A 112 -0.61 -6.68 -4.18
N SER A 113 0.59 -7.00 -3.69
CA SER A 113 1.31 -8.23 -4.02
C SER A 113 0.90 -9.37 -3.09
N MET A 114 0.78 -10.58 -3.63
CA MET A 114 0.33 -11.77 -2.89
C MET A 114 1.30 -12.91 -3.13
N TYR A 115 1.89 -13.44 -2.07
CA TYR A 115 2.88 -14.52 -2.17
C TYR A 115 2.28 -15.85 -1.73
N LEU A 116 2.15 -16.76 -2.68
CA LEU A 116 1.66 -18.12 -2.45
C LEU A 116 2.70 -19.13 -2.91
N PRO A 117 2.72 -20.34 -2.30
CA PRO A 117 3.46 -21.45 -2.86
C PRO A 117 2.77 -21.90 -4.16
N VAL A 118 3.49 -21.83 -5.28
CA VAL A 118 3.03 -22.26 -6.59
C VAL A 118 3.93 -23.35 -7.15
N LEU A 119 3.38 -24.16 -8.04
CA LEU A 119 4.14 -25.18 -8.76
C LEU A 119 4.98 -24.56 -9.86
N VAL A 120 6.25 -24.94 -9.90
CA VAL A 120 7.20 -24.59 -10.97
C VAL A 120 7.80 -25.85 -11.58
N SER A 121 8.22 -25.75 -12.84
CA SER A 121 8.94 -26.82 -13.53
C SER A 121 10.35 -26.96 -12.93
N LYS A 122 10.66 -28.09 -12.30
CA LYS A 122 12.02 -28.38 -11.79
C LYS A 122 12.98 -28.62 -12.95
N ASN A 123 12.56 -29.46 -13.89
CA ASN A 123 13.31 -29.77 -15.11
C ASN A 123 12.64 -29.16 -16.34
N ARG A 124 13.25 -29.35 -17.51
CA ARG A 124 12.63 -28.99 -18.79
C ARG A 124 11.60 -30.06 -19.18
N ILE A 125 10.34 -29.68 -19.32
CA ILE A 125 9.26 -30.57 -19.76
C ILE A 125 9.06 -30.41 -21.27
N LEU A 126 9.08 -31.51 -22.01
CA LEU A 126 8.91 -31.53 -23.46
C LEU A 126 7.42 -31.49 -23.85
N ARG A 127 7.13 -31.02 -25.07
CA ARG A 127 5.78 -31.11 -25.62
C ARG A 127 5.34 -32.58 -25.70
N GLY A 128 4.13 -32.87 -25.23
CA GLY A 128 3.55 -34.21 -25.16
C GLY A 128 4.00 -35.04 -23.96
N GLN A 129 5.00 -34.57 -23.18
CA GLN A 129 5.42 -35.25 -21.94
C GLN A 129 4.34 -35.10 -20.87
N ALA A 130 4.03 -36.20 -20.19
CA ALA A 130 3.21 -36.20 -19.00
C ALA A 130 3.99 -35.64 -17.81
N VAL A 131 3.40 -34.73 -17.05
CA VAL A 131 4.04 -34.19 -15.85
C VAL A 131 3.93 -35.17 -14.69
N SER A 132 5.07 -35.49 -14.10
CA SER A 132 5.20 -36.29 -12.88
C SER A 132 5.62 -35.41 -11.70
N GLU A 133 5.57 -35.96 -10.49
CA GLU A 133 5.95 -35.23 -9.27
C GLU A 133 7.43 -34.83 -9.25
N GLU A 134 8.30 -35.65 -9.88
CA GLU A 134 9.74 -35.40 -10.02
C GLU A 134 10.08 -34.23 -10.95
N ASP A 135 9.14 -33.81 -11.81
CA ASP A 135 9.28 -32.69 -12.74
C ASP A 135 8.90 -31.35 -12.10
N VAL A 136 8.36 -31.35 -10.89
CA VAL A 136 7.76 -30.17 -10.25
C VAL A 136 8.45 -29.83 -8.94
N ASP A 137 8.50 -28.54 -8.63
CA ASP A 137 8.97 -28.00 -7.34
C ASP A 137 8.00 -26.91 -6.86
N TRP A 138 8.07 -26.57 -5.57
CA TRP A 138 7.28 -25.50 -4.97
C TRP A 138 8.11 -24.23 -4.83
N ARG A 139 7.56 -23.09 -5.23
CA ARG A 139 8.17 -21.78 -4.99
C ARG A 139 7.16 -20.75 -4.54
N PHE A 140 7.58 -19.87 -3.64
CA PHE A 140 6.81 -18.70 -3.28
C PHE A 140 6.98 -17.63 -4.35
N GLU A 141 5.89 -17.31 -5.04
CA GLU A 141 5.87 -16.34 -6.14
C GLU A 141 4.79 -15.28 -5.90
N ASP A 142 5.00 -14.07 -6.43
CA ASP A 142 4.00 -13.02 -6.40
C ASP A 142 2.90 -13.31 -7.44
N VAL A 143 1.80 -13.92 -6.98
CA VAL A 143 0.69 -14.34 -7.86
C VAL A 143 -0.06 -13.17 -8.47
N SER A 144 0.08 -11.96 -7.91
CA SER A 144 -0.54 -10.76 -8.48
C SER A 144 0.02 -10.40 -9.86
N LEU A 145 1.19 -10.94 -10.21
CA LEU A 145 1.84 -10.78 -11.51
C LEU A 145 1.56 -11.96 -12.46
N LEU A 146 1.03 -13.08 -11.94
CA LEU A 146 0.81 -14.33 -12.69
C LEU A 146 -0.54 -14.33 -13.43
N LYS A 147 -0.66 -13.46 -14.44
CA LYS A 147 -1.89 -13.31 -15.25
C LYS A 147 -2.32 -14.57 -16.01
N GLY A 148 -1.38 -15.49 -16.26
CA GLY A 148 -1.64 -16.75 -16.93
C GLY A 148 -2.28 -17.82 -16.05
N GLY A 149 -2.49 -17.52 -14.76
CA GLY A 149 -2.87 -18.50 -13.74
C GLY A 149 -1.66 -19.26 -13.19
N TYR A 150 -1.90 -20.07 -12.19
CA TYR A 150 -0.90 -20.87 -11.49
C TYR A 150 -1.58 -22.08 -10.84
N TYR A 151 -0.78 -23.05 -10.41
CA TYR A 151 -1.25 -24.20 -9.65
C TYR A 151 -0.68 -24.19 -8.24
N THR A 152 -1.54 -24.51 -7.27
CA THR A 152 -1.19 -24.67 -5.85
C THR A 152 -1.51 -26.08 -5.35
N SER A 153 -1.62 -27.05 -6.27
CA SER A 153 -1.91 -28.45 -5.97
C SER A 153 -1.28 -29.33 -7.04
N LEU A 154 -0.43 -30.27 -6.61
CA LEU A 154 0.24 -31.20 -7.52
C LEU A 154 -0.77 -32.09 -8.25
N HIS A 155 -1.86 -32.46 -7.57
CA HIS A 155 -2.93 -33.27 -8.15
C HIS A 155 -3.56 -32.61 -9.39
N ASP A 156 -3.62 -31.28 -9.44
CA ASP A 156 -4.25 -30.56 -10.55
C ASP A 156 -3.42 -30.60 -11.82
N VAL A 157 -2.12 -30.91 -11.73
CA VAL A 157 -1.18 -30.95 -12.85
C VAL A 157 -0.67 -32.36 -13.15
N ALA A 158 -0.61 -33.23 -12.14
CA ALA A 158 -0.10 -34.58 -12.28
C ALA A 158 -0.79 -35.33 -13.42
N ARG A 159 0.02 -35.99 -14.26
CA ARG A 159 -0.42 -36.78 -15.43
C ARG A 159 -1.09 -35.97 -16.55
N ARG A 160 -1.04 -34.64 -16.52
CA ARG A 160 -1.37 -33.83 -17.70
C ARG A 160 -0.22 -33.84 -18.70
N ASN A 161 -0.55 -33.83 -19.99
CA ASN A 161 0.44 -33.74 -21.06
C ASN A 161 0.70 -32.28 -21.43
N ALA A 162 1.96 -31.89 -21.52
CA ALA A 162 2.31 -30.51 -21.89
C ALA A 162 1.96 -30.23 -23.36
N LEU A 163 1.14 -29.21 -23.63
CA LEU A 163 0.79 -28.75 -24.98
C LEU A 163 1.98 -28.10 -25.71
N LYS A 164 2.96 -27.64 -24.95
CA LYS A 164 4.19 -26.99 -25.44
C LYS A 164 5.38 -27.30 -24.53
N LYS A 165 6.58 -26.94 -24.98
CA LYS A 165 7.79 -27.01 -24.17
C LYS A 165 7.72 -26.03 -22.99
N ILE A 166 8.03 -26.50 -21.79
CA ILE A 166 8.10 -25.70 -20.56
C ILE A 166 9.57 -25.67 -20.10
N LYS A 167 10.07 -24.47 -19.77
CA LYS A 167 11.46 -24.32 -19.31
C LYS A 167 11.57 -24.65 -17.82
N ALA A 168 12.72 -25.16 -17.40
CA ALA A 168 13.04 -25.28 -15.98
C ALA A 168 12.96 -23.91 -15.30
N GLY A 169 12.47 -23.89 -14.07
CA GLY A 169 12.20 -22.70 -13.26
C GLY A 169 10.94 -21.92 -13.63
N GLN A 170 10.19 -22.34 -14.66
CA GLN A 170 8.97 -21.64 -15.09
C GLN A 170 7.76 -22.05 -14.22
N VAL A 171 6.97 -21.08 -13.78
CA VAL A 171 5.68 -21.34 -13.11
C VAL A 171 4.77 -22.12 -14.05
N LEU A 172 4.15 -23.18 -13.53
CA LEU A 172 3.19 -23.98 -14.27
C LEU A 172 1.87 -23.21 -14.39
N GLU A 173 1.51 -22.88 -15.63
CA GLU A 173 0.28 -22.13 -15.93
C GLU A 173 -0.73 -23.06 -16.62
N PRO A 174 -2.05 -22.88 -16.40
CA PRO A 174 -3.09 -23.68 -17.04
C PRO A 174 -2.96 -23.83 -18.56
N ARG A 175 -2.55 -22.77 -19.27
CA ARG A 175 -2.37 -22.78 -20.73
C ARG A 175 -1.20 -23.65 -21.24
N PHE A 176 -0.47 -24.33 -20.35
CA PHE A 176 0.64 -25.22 -20.74
C PHE A 176 0.17 -26.66 -20.94
N PHE A 177 -1.03 -27.00 -20.48
CA PHE A 177 -1.64 -28.33 -20.47
C PHE A 177 -3.03 -28.30 -21.12
#